data_AF-A0AAD7B117-F1
#
_entry.id   AF-A0AAD7B117-F1
#
_cell.length_a   1.000
_cell.length_b   1.000
_cell.length_c   1.000
_cell.angle_alpha   90.00
_cell.angle_beta   90.00
_cell.angle_gamma   90.00
#
_symmetry.space_group_name_H-M   'P 1'
#
loop_
_entity.id
_entity.type
_entity.pdbx_description
1 polymer ?
#
loop_
_entity_poly.entity_id
_entity_poly.type
_entity_poly.pdbx_seq_one_letter_code
_entity_poly.pdbx_strand_id
1 'polypeptide(L)'
;MLSSSIVLVLASVAFASKPSDSHAWQAPTAGQVRSPCPGLNTLANHGYIPRSGKGITIAEIMDGAVAGFNVGNTSILQAAKFGLLSGLAFDTLDLDALALHNLVEHDASISRQDWALGDNLHFNETLFSVMANINPGSDFCRK
;
A
#
# COMPACT_ATOMS: atom_id res chain seq x y z
N MET A 1 -14.24 32.80 64.34
CA MET A 1 -13.30 32.83 63.20
C MET A 1 -13.15 31.41 62.68
N LEU A 2 -14.05 30.96 61.80
CA LEU A 2 -13.94 29.64 61.16
C LEU A 2 -13.33 29.83 59.77
N SER A 3 -12.06 29.46 59.64
CA SER A 3 -11.33 29.46 58.37
C SER A 3 -11.76 28.23 57.57
N SER A 4 -12.58 28.43 56.54
CA SER A 4 -13.01 27.37 55.63
C SER A 4 -12.03 27.29 54.45
N SER A 5 -11.19 26.26 54.45
CA SER A 5 -10.27 26.00 53.34
C SER A 5 -11.00 25.27 52.22
N ILE A 6 -11.18 25.95 51.09
CA ILE A 6 -11.72 25.37 49.86
C ILE A 6 -10.61 24.56 49.17
N VAL A 7 -10.77 23.25 49.09
CA VAL A 7 -9.89 22.36 48.33
C VAL A 7 -10.41 22.27 46.90
N LEU A 8 -9.67 22.83 45.94
CA LEU A 8 -10.01 22.77 44.52
C LEU A 8 -9.49 21.45 43.93
N VAL A 9 -10.40 20.51 43.67
CA VAL A 9 -10.08 19.23 43.02
C VAL A 9 -10.10 19.44 41.50
N LEU A 10 -8.92 19.43 40.87
CA LEU A 10 -8.78 19.40 39.42
C LEU A 10 -9.03 17.97 38.93
N ALA A 11 -10.23 17.72 38.37
CA ALA A 11 -10.51 16.48 37.67
C ALA A 11 -9.83 16.51 36.29
N SER A 12 -8.75 15.73 36.14
CA SER A 12 -8.13 15.48 34.84
C SER A 12 -9.03 14.60 33.98
N VAL A 13 -9.59 15.17 32.92
CA VAL A 13 -10.37 14.44 31.92
C VAL A 13 -9.38 13.73 30.99
N ALA A 14 -9.18 12.42 31.20
CA ALA A 14 -8.42 11.60 30.27
C ALA A 14 -9.28 11.34 29.03
N PHE A 15 -8.94 11.97 27.90
CA PHE A 15 -9.45 11.54 26.61
C PHE A 15 -8.80 10.20 26.27
N ALA A 16 -9.58 9.12 26.31
CA ALA A 16 -9.16 7.85 25.78
C ALA A 16 -9.00 8.00 24.25
N SER A 17 -7.77 8.22 23.78
CA SER A 17 -7.47 8.08 22.36
C SER A 17 -7.66 6.60 22.01
N LYS A 18 -8.54 6.30 21.04
CA LYS A 18 -8.57 4.99 20.38
C LYS A 18 -7.12 4.62 20.04
N PRO A 19 -6.64 3.40 20.32
CA PRO A 19 -5.34 2.97 19.83
C PRO A 19 -5.28 3.29 18.34
N SER A 20 -4.29 4.08 17.91
CA SER A 20 -4.14 4.36 16.49
C SER A 20 -3.95 3.02 15.81
N ASP A 21 -4.87 2.64 14.94
CA ASP A 21 -4.69 1.48 14.08
C ASP A 21 -3.42 1.74 13.26
N SER A 22 -2.35 1.01 13.55
CA SER A 22 -1.04 1.16 12.89
C SER A 22 -1.15 0.92 11.39
N HIS A 23 -2.22 0.21 10.98
CA HIS A 23 -2.53 -0.11 9.60
C HIS A 23 -3.72 0.66 9.04
N ALA A 24 -4.11 1.77 9.66
CA ALA A 24 -5.08 2.68 9.05
C ALA A 24 -4.60 3.11 7.65
N TRP A 25 -5.54 3.14 6.70
CA TRP A 25 -5.25 3.60 5.35
C TRP A 25 -4.84 5.08 5.38
N GLN A 26 -3.83 5.42 4.60
CA GLN A 26 -3.40 6.79 4.34
C GLN A 26 -3.09 6.94 2.85
N ALA A 27 -3.61 8.00 2.24
CA ALA A 27 -3.25 8.37 0.88
C ALA A 27 -1.73 8.63 0.78
N PRO A 28 -1.08 8.27 -0.34
CA PRO A 28 0.30 8.67 -0.57
C PRO A 28 0.41 10.20 -0.58
N THR A 29 1.44 10.72 0.11
CA THR A 29 1.78 12.15 0.09
C THR A 29 2.90 12.43 -0.91
N ALA A 30 3.18 13.71 -1.18
CA ALA A 30 4.26 14.11 -2.08
C ALA A 30 5.61 13.47 -1.69
N GLY A 31 6.28 12.86 -2.67
CA GLY A 31 7.55 12.16 -2.47
C GLY A 31 7.41 10.68 -2.07
N GLN A 32 6.21 10.22 -1.71
CA GLN A 32 5.90 8.81 -1.58
C GLN A 32 5.55 8.21 -2.94
N VAL A 33 6.14 7.06 -3.25
CA VAL A 33 6.01 6.41 -4.56
C VAL A 33 5.18 5.15 -4.47
N ARG A 34 4.62 4.75 -5.61
CA ARG A 34 3.78 3.56 -5.76
C ARG A 34 4.20 2.82 -7.02
N SER A 35 3.77 1.57 -7.12
CA SER A 35 4.08 0.61 -8.18
C SER A 35 2.90 0.42 -9.14
N PRO A 36 3.11 -0.27 -10.29
CA PRO A 36 1.98 -0.79 -11.08
C PRO A 36 1.20 -1.89 -10.33
N CYS A 37 1.77 -2.48 -9.27
CA CYS A 37 1.14 -3.54 -8.48
C CYS A 37 0.13 -3.00 -7.44
N PRO A 38 -1.18 -3.31 -7.55
CA PRO A 38 -2.17 -2.84 -6.58
C PRO A 38 -1.97 -3.44 -5.17
N GLY A 39 -1.40 -4.64 -5.07
CA GLY A 39 -1.11 -5.30 -3.79
C GLY A 39 -0.08 -4.54 -2.96
N LEU A 40 1.10 -4.26 -3.54
CA LEU A 40 2.16 -3.49 -2.86
C LEU A 40 1.70 -2.08 -2.51
N ASN A 41 0.94 -1.44 -3.39
CA ASN A 41 0.40 -0.10 -3.13
C ASN A 41 -0.54 -0.09 -1.92
N THR A 42 -1.39 -1.11 -1.80
CA THR A 42 -2.28 -1.27 -0.65
C THR A 42 -1.48 -1.50 0.62
N LEU A 43 -0.49 -2.40 0.62
CA LEU A 43 0.39 -2.62 1.77
C LEU A 43 1.10 -1.35 2.22
N ALA A 44 1.62 -0.53 1.28
CA ALA A 44 2.25 0.75 1.60
C ALA A 44 1.24 1.77 2.14
N ASN A 45 0.05 1.87 1.54
CA ASN A 45 -1.03 2.75 2.03
C ASN A 45 -1.55 2.35 3.41
N HIS A 46 -1.40 1.09 3.81
CA HIS A 46 -1.73 0.57 5.13
C HIS A 46 -0.49 0.41 6.04
N GLY A 47 0.70 0.85 5.62
CA GLY A 47 1.90 0.77 6.46
C GLY A 47 2.33 -0.65 6.87
N TYR A 48 1.93 -1.68 6.11
CA TYR A 48 2.48 -3.04 6.25
C TYR A 48 3.90 -3.14 5.68
N ILE A 49 4.20 -2.27 4.71
CA ILE A 49 5.55 -1.99 4.20
C ILE A 49 5.79 -0.47 4.32
N PRO A 50 7.03 0.04 4.21
CA PRO A 50 7.32 1.46 4.30
C PRO A 50 6.35 2.33 3.48
N ARG A 51 5.64 3.25 4.14
CA ARG A 51 4.63 4.13 3.50
C ARG A 51 5.22 5.02 2.40
N SER A 52 6.51 5.29 2.49
CA SER A 52 7.30 5.99 1.46
C SER A 52 7.27 5.27 0.11
N GLY A 53 7.09 3.94 0.11
CA GLY A 53 7.28 3.12 -1.08
C GLY A 53 8.75 2.99 -1.51
N LYS A 54 9.71 3.32 -0.64
CA LYS A 54 11.14 3.39 -0.96
C LYS A 54 11.98 2.56 0.00
N GLY A 55 13.11 2.05 -0.49
CA GLY A 55 14.11 1.34 0.30
C GLY A 55 13.59 0.04 0.90
N ILE A 56 12.64 -0.64 0.23
CA ILE A 56 11.93 -1.78 0.80
C ILE A 56 12.72 -3.06 0.53
N THR A 57 13.05 -3.79 1.57
CA THR A 57 13.72 -5.08 1.48
C THR A 57 12.75 -6.20 1.08
N ILE A 58 13.27 -7.29 0.53
CA ILE A 58 12.46 -8.50 0.25
C ILE A 58 11.77 -9.03 1.52
N ALA A 59 12.45 -9.00 2.66
CA ALA A 59 11.89 -9.46 3.94
C ALA A 59 10.67 -8.64 4.35
N GLU A 60 10.75 -7.30 4.26
CA GLU A 60 9.60 -6.42 4.55
C GLU A 60 8.42 -6.68 3.59
N ILE A 61 8.69 -6.94 2.30
CA ILE A 61 7.64 -7.30 1.33
C ILE A 61 6.95 -8.61 1.75
N MET A 62 7.72 -9.62 2.13
CA MET A 62 7.20 -10.93 2.54
C MET A 62 6.39 -10.83 3.83
N ASP A 63 6.94 -10.19 4.86
CA ASP A 63 6.26 -9.99 6.15
C ASP A 63 4.98 -9.17 5.98
N GLY A 64 5.04 -8.10 5.17
CA GLY A 64 3.88 -7.28 4.84
C GLY A 64 2.80 -8.05 4.08
N ALA A 65 3.17 -8.90 3.12
CA ALA A 65 2.23 -9.73 2.36
C ALA A 65 1.56 -10.81 3.23
N VAL A 66 2.29 -11.44 4.15
CA VAL A 66 1.73 -12.36 5.13
C VAL A 66 0.78 -11.62 6.08
N ALA A 67 1.23 -10.51 6.67
CA ALA A 67 0.45 -9.77 7.66
C ALA A 67 -0.80 -9.09 7.07
N GLY A 68 -0.69 -8.52 5.86
CA GLY A 68 -1.78 -7.77 5.23
C GLY A 68 -2.75 -8.62 4.42
N PHE A 69 -2.26 -9.70 3.79
CA PHE A 69 -3.06 -10.51 2.85
C PHE A 69 -3.07 -12.01 3.15
N ASN A 70 -2.32 -12.48 4.15
CA ASN A 70 -2.13 -13.91 4.42
C ASN A 70 -1.60 -14.69 3.20
N VAL A 71 -0.73 -14.05 2.41
CA VAL A 71 -0.10 -14.66 1.23
C VAL A 71 1.19 -15.34 1.64
N GLY A 72 1.35 -16.62 1.28
CA GLY A 72 2.55 -17.39 1.56
C GLY A 72 3.81 -16.88 0.84
N ASN A 73 4.95 -17.10 1.47
CA ASN A 73 6.24 -16.54 1.06
C ASN A 73 6.80 -17.06 -0.25
N THR A 74 6.39 -18.24 -0.72
CA THR A 74 6.97 -18.88 -1.91
C THR A 74 6.74 -18.06 -3.19
N SER A 75 5.51 -17.63 -3.42
CA SER A 75 5.15 -16.82 -4.60
C SER A 75 5.71 -15.40 -4.52
N ILE A 76 5.69 -14.80 -3.33
CA ILE A 76 6.19 -13.45 -3.11
C ILE A 76 7.71 -13.37 -3.28
N LEU A 77 8.45 -14.37 -2.80
CA LEU A 77 9.91 -14.39 -2.90
C LEU A 77 10.39 -14.32 -4.36
N GLN A 78 9.73 -15.05 -5.27
CA GLN A 78 10.09 -15.02 -6.68
C GLN A 78 9.80 -13.64 -7.29
N ALA A 79 8.59 -13.11 -7.07
CA ALA A 79 8.20 -11.79 -7.59
C ALA A 79 9.10 -10.67 -7.03
N ALA A 80 9.42 -10.70 -5.75
CA ALA A 80 10.28 -9.70 -5.10
C ALA A 80 11.73 -9.76 -5.62
N LYS A 81 12.27 -10.96 -5.88
CA LYS A 81 13.61 -11.12 -6.48
C LYS A 81 13.68 -10.57 -7.91
N PHE A 82 12.68 -10.83 -8.74
CA PHE A 82 12.61 -10.21 -10.07
C PHE A 82 12.43 -8.69 -9.95
N GLY A 83 11.65 -8.23 -8.98
CA GLY A 83 11.46 -6.82 -8.69
C GLY A 83 12.76 -6.06 -8.42
N LEU A 84 13.71 -6.65 -7.68
CA LEU A 84 15.02 -6.03 -7.43
C LEU A 84 15.80 -5.72 -8.70
N LEU A 85 15.60 -6.48 -9.79
CA LEU A 85 16.26 -6.21 -11.08
C LEU A 85 15.74 -4.93 -11.76
N SER A 86 14.64 -4.35 -11.26
CA SER A 86 14.06 -3.11 -11.79
C SER A 86 14.74 -1.86 -11.21
N GLY A 87 15.44 -2.00 -10.07
CA GLY A 87 16.12 -0.92 -9.37
C GLY A 87 17.63 -0.92 -9.57
N LEU A 88 18.29 0.10 -9.02
CA LEU A 88 19.75 0.22 -9.00
C LEU A 88 20.38 -0.22 -7.67
N ALA A 89 19.55 -0.39 -6.63
CA ALA A 89 20.00 -0.85 -5.32
C ALA A 89 20.12 -2.37 -5.29
N PHE A 90 21.07 -2.89 -4.51
CA PHE A 90 21.38 -4.33 -4.48
C PHE A 90 20.35 -5.16 -3.72
N ASP A 91 19.74 -4.61 -2.66
CA ASP A 91 18.93 -5.34 -1.69
C ASP A 91 17.59 -4.66 -1.34
N THR A 92 17.32 -3.51 -1.95
CA THR A 92 16.12 -2.72 -1.71
C THR A 92 15.41 -2.34 -3.00
N LEU A 93 14.10 -2.13 -2.88
CA LEU A 93 13.21 -1.78 -3.97
C LEU A 93 12.47 -0.49 -3.65
N ASP A 94 12.52 0.45 -4.60
CA ASP A 94 11.57 1.55 -4.67
C ASP A 94 10.39 1.11 -5.57
N LEU A 95 9.16 1.32 -5.12
CA LEU A 95 7.98 0.75 -5.75
C LEU A 95 7.75 1.24 -7.19
N ASP A 96 8.11 2.48 -7.49
CA ASP A 96 8.01 3.06 -8.84
C ASP A 96 9.03 2.44 -9.82
N ALA A 97 10.15 1.90 -9.33
CA ALA A 97 11.09 1.17 -10.17
C ALA A 97 10.45 -0.04 -10.85
N LEU A 98 9.41 -0.63 -10.25
CA LEU A 98 8.65 -1.73 -10.85
C LEU A 98 7.88 -1.33 -12.12
N ALA A 99 7.82 -0.06 -12.50
CA ALA A 99 7.28 0.37 -13.79
C ALA A 99 8.26 0.15 -14.97
N LEU A 100 9.45 -0.39 -14.72
CA LEU A 100 10.39 -0.77 -15.78
C LEU A 100 9.76 -1.84 -16.69
N HIS A 101 9.43 -1.42 -17.90
CA HIS A 101 8.77 -2.24 -18.91
C HIS A 101 9.64 -3.43 -19.37
N ASN A 102 8.99 -4.55 -19.71
CA ASN A 102 9.61 -5.82 -20.14
C ASN A 102 10.42 -6.56 -19.06
N LEU A 103 10.11 -6.31 -17.79
CA LEU A 103 10.61 -7.10 -16.68
C LEU A 103 9.43 -7.73 -15.91
N VAL A 104 8.99 -7.11 -14.82
CA VAL A 104 7.76 -7.50 -14.13
C VAL A 104 6.56 -6.75 -14.71
N GLU A 105 6.75 -5.48 -15.07
CA GLU A 105 5.75 -4.70 -15.81
C GLU A 105 5.61 -5.23 -17.24
N HIS A 106 4.36 -5.32 -17.69
CA HIS A 106 4.00 -5.93 -18.96
C HIS A 106 2.72 -5.30 -19.55
N ASP A 107 2.59 -5.42 -20.87
CA ASP A 107 1.40 -5.01 -21.61
C ASP A 107 0.15 -5.84 -21.27
N ALA A 108 -1.02 -5.39 -21.73
CA ALA A 108 -2.33 -5.95 -21.43
C ALA A 108 -2.65 -5.98 -19.92
N SER A 109 -2.16 -4.96 -19.20
CA SER A 109 -2.49 -4.76 -17.80
C SER A 109 -3.98 -4.53 -17.58
N ILE A 110 -4.52 -5.09 -16.48
CA ILE A 110 -5.96 -4.99 -16.16
C ILE A 110 -6.40 -3.53 -15.91
N SER A 111 -5.49 -2.66 -15.46
CA SER A 111 -5.83 -1.31 -15.02
C SER A 111 -4.79 -0.22 -15.33
N ARG A 112 -3.74 -0.54 -16.10
CA ARG A 112 -2.65 0.38 -16.49
C ARG A 112 -2.57 0.38 -18.02
N GLN A 113 -2.12 1.47 -18.63
CA GLN A 113 -1.89 1.50 -20.06
C GLN A 113 -0.63 0.70 -20.40
N ASP A 114 -0.58 0.15 -21.62
CA ASP A 114 0.63 -0.45 -22.16
C ASP A 114 1.72 0.63 -22.29
N TRP A 115 2.98 0.26 -22.08
CA TRP A 115 4.10 1.22 -22.06
C TRP A 115 4.22 2.03 -23.35
N ALA A 116 3.98 1.39 -24.49
CA ALA A 116 4.02 2.05 -25.80
C ALA A 116 2.85 3.02 -26.04
N LEU A 117 1.78 2.93 -25.25
CA LEU A 117 0.53 3.67 -25.42
C LEU A 117 0.34 4.79 -24.38
N GLY A 118 1.06 4.74 -23.26
CA GLY A 118 1.07 5.83 -22.28
C GLY A 118 1.55 5.43 -20.89
N ASP A 119 0.75 5.75 -19.87
CA ASP A 119 1.13 5.60 -18.46
C ASP A 119 0.93 4.15 -17.97
N ASN A 120 2.04 3.41 -17.87
CA ASN A 120 2.08 2.03 -17.40
C ASN A 120 2.16 1.90 -15.86
N LEU A 121 2.14 3.01 -15.13
CA LEU A 121 2.30 3.00 -13.67
C LEU A 121 0.97 3.25 -12.95
N HIS A 122 0.23 4.28 -13.35
CA HIS A 122 -0.93 4.73 -12.61
C HIS A 122 -2.23 4.00 -13.00
N PHE A 123 -3.16 3.95 -12.05
CA PHE A 123 -4.48 3.37 -12.29
C PHE A 123 -5.25 4.16 -13.37
N ASN A 124 -5.86 3.43 -14.29
CA ASN A 124 -6.69 3.95 -15.36
C ASN A 124 -8.10 3.36 -15.27
N GLU A 125 -9.07 4.21 -14.93
CA GLU A 125 -10.48 3.82 -14.74
C GLU A 125 -11.11 3.28 -16.03
N THR A 126 -10.80 3.87 -17.19
CA THR A 126 -11.33 3.45 -18.48
C THR A 126 -10.91 2.02 -18.81
N LEU A 127 -9.63 1.66 -18.61
CA LEU A 127 -9.17 0.29 -18.81
C LEU A 127 -9.75 -0.68 -17.79
N PHE A 128 -9.74 -0.27 -16.51
CA PHE A 128 -10.29 -1.11 -15.44
C PHE A 128 -11.79 -1.39 -15.62
N SER A 129 -12.52 -0.51 -16.31
CA SER A 129 -13.95 -0.70 -16.60
C SER A 129 -14.24 -2.01 -17.33
N VAL A 130 -13.31 -2.53 -18.14
CA VAL A 130 -13.47 -3.83 -18.81
C VAL A 130 -13.59 -4.96 -17.77
N MET A 131 -12.69 -4.98 -16.79
CA MET A 131 -12.74 -5.93 -15.68
C MET A 131 -13.99 -5.72 -14.80
N ALA A 132 -14.30 -4.47 -14.48
CA ALA A 132 -15.46 -4.14 -13.64
C ALA A 132 -16.80 -4.60 -14.22
N ASN A 133 -16.89 -4.78 -15.55
CA ASN A 133 -18.12 -5.18 -16.24
C ASN A 133 -18.15 -6.65 -16.70
N ILE A 134 -17.11 -7.45 -16.41
CA ILE A 134 -16.99 -8.81 -16.97
C ILE A 134 -18.02 -9.82 -16.40
N ASN A 135 -18.60 -9.54 -15.22
CA ASN A 135 -19.53 -10.45 -14.55
C ASN A 135 -20.85 -9.77 -14.13
N PRO A 136 -21.69 -9.36 -15.10
CA PRO A 136 -22.88 -8.56 -14.84
C PRO A 136 -23.88 -9.30 -13.95
N GLY A 137 -24.50 -8.57 -13.01
CA GLY A 137 -25.53 -9.10 -12.11
C GLY A 137 -25.03 -9.84 -10.87
N SER A 138 -23.71 -9.95 -10.69
CA SER A 138 -23.09 -10.62 -9.53
C SER A 138 -22.24 -9.68 -8.68
N ASP A 139 -22.67 -8.43 -8.52
CA ASP A 139 -21.89 -7.36 -7.88
C ASP A 139 -21.51 -7.70 -6.42
N PHE A 140 -20.28 -8.20 -6.23
CA PHE A 140 -19.70 -8.52 -4.92
C PHE A 140 -19.21 -7.27 -4.17
N CYS A 141 -19.17 -6.10 -4.82
CA CYS A 141 -18.59 -4.87 -4.29
C CYS A 141 -19.63 -3.88 -3.74
N ARG A 142 -20.93 -4.11 -3.97
CA ARG A 142 -22.01 -3.45 -3.22
C ARG A 142 -22.40 -4.28 -2.00
N LYS A 143 -21.85 -3.93 -0.84
CA LYS A 143 -22.52 -4.18 0.45
C LYS A 143 -23.13 -2.89 0.95
#